data_AF-A0A852V390-F1
#
_entry.id   AF-A0A852V390-F1
#
_cell.length_a   1.000
_cell.length_b   1.000
_cell.length_c   1.000
_cell.angle_alpha   90.00
_cell.angle_beta   90.00
_cell.angle_gamma   90.00
#
_symmetry.space_group_name_H-M   'P 1'
#
loop_
_entity.id
_entity.type
_entity.pdbx_description
1 polymer ?
#
loop_
_entity_poly.entity_id
_entity_poly.type
_entity_poly.pdbx_seq_one_letter_code
_entity_poly.pdbx_strand_id
1 'polypeptide(L)'
;MSRADLSETEYLRHIEHLARAIVDAADGEGWLALTGVSDEVTPLQRAVIETARQLRHHHFDGDGCLGGELPLMKLAGVIVLRPHTVPADMKESYIEICTRLGVEARPEGWAIWNTWAMDGQPISLVLVDSSGTEGLLTNWSRGIEAYPITPLPAQVVLTLQGWVTPMTLSPAGTRRLGATRPTYRTLPMNPDASGGSASPAG
;
A
#
# COMPACT_ATOMS: atom_id res chain seq x y z
N MET A 1 24.03 -10.98 -12.29
CA MET A 1 23.49 -11.61 -13.52
C MET A 1 23.79 -10.69 -14.67
N SER A 2 24.32 -11.20 -15.78
CA SER A 2 24.66 -10.35 -16.92
C SER A 2 23.38 -10.01 -17.71
N ARG A 3 23.36 -8.89 -18.43
CA ARG A 3 22.23 -8.45 -19.27
C ARG A 3 21.81 -9.50 -20.33
N ALA A 4 22.68 -10.46 -20.63
CA ALA A 4 22.45 -11.54 -21.59
C ALA A 4 21.66 -12.74 -21.01
N ASP A 5 21.46 -12.80 -19.68
CA ASP A 5 20.81 -13.93 -19.00
C ASP A 5 19.34 -13.68 -18.66
N LEU A 6 18.79 -12.50 -19.00
CA LEU A 6 17.40 -12.16 -18.74
C LEU A 6 16.50 -12.72 -19.83
N SER A 7 15.40 -13.35 -19.45
CA SER A 7 14.31 -13.62 -20.40
C SER A 7 13.79 -12.32 -20.99
N GLU A 8 13.18 -12.37 -22.17
CA GLU A 8 12.64 -11.19 -22.85
C GLU A 8 11.69 -10.38 -21.95
N THR A 9 10.82 -11.06 -21.19
CA THR A 9 9.93 -10.41 -20.23
C THR A 9 10.68 -9.72 -19.09
N GLU A 10 11.74 -10.33 -18.56
CA GLU A 10 12.57 -9.72 -17.51
C GLU A 10 13.37 -8.53 -18.04
N TYR A 11 13.82 -8.60 -19.29
CA TYR A 11 14.49 -7.50 -19.96
C TYR A 11 13.55 -6.30 -20.17
N LEU A 12 12.32 -6.54 -20.61
CA LEU A 12 11.31 -5.49 -20.76
C LEU A 12 10.93 -4.86 -19.41
N ARG A 13 10.77 -5.67 -18.35
CA ARG A 13 10.57 -5.16 -16.97
C ARG A 13 11.75 -4.30 -16.50
N HIS A 14 12.97 -4.70 -16.82
CA HIS A 14 14.15 -3.93 -16.48
C HIS A 14 14.16 -2.57 -17.19
N ILE A 15 13.77 -2.52 -18.47
CA ILE A 15 13.61 -1.26 -19.21
C ILE A 15 12.54 -0.38 -18.58
N GLU A 16 11.39 -0.94 -18.21
CA GLU A 16 10.32 -0.19 -17.55
C GLU A 16 10.79 0.39 -16.20
N HIS A 17 11.49 -0.39 -15.38
CA HIS A 17 12.05 0.09 -14.11
C HIS A 17 13.05 1.24 -14.32
N LEU A 18 13.92 1.15 -15.33
CA LEU A 18 14.84 2.23 -15.67
C LEU A 18 14.09 3.49 -16.14
N ALA A 19 13.03 3.31 -16.95
CA ALA A 19 12.21 4.42 -17.42
C ALA A 19 11.48 5.12 -16.26
N ARG A 20 10.96 4.36 -15.28
CA ARG A 20 10.36 4.90 -14.05
C ARG A 20 11.40 5.65 -13.20
N ALA A 21 12.59 5.07 -12.99
CA ALA A 21 13.65 5.74 -12.25
C ALA A 21 14.09 7.08 -12.87
N ILE A 22 14.14 7.16 -14.20
CA ILE A 22 14.42 8.41 -14.93
C ILE A 22 13.32 9.44 -14.68
N VAL A 23 12.05 9.02 -14.73
CA VAL A 23 10.90 9.90 -14.50
C VAL A 23 10.86 10.40 -13.06
N ASP A 24 11.10 9.53 -12.08
CA ASP A 24 11.09 9.90 -10.65
C ASP A 24 12.24 10.84 -10.30
N ALA A 25 13.44 10.62 -10.88
CA ALA A 25 14.56 11.54 -10.74
C ALA A 25 14.23 12.92 -11.35
N ALA A 26 13.61 12.95 -12.53
CA ALA A 26 13.20 14.19 -13.18
C ALA A 26 12.09 14.93 -12.40
N ASP A 27 11.18 14.21 -11.74
CA ASP A 27 10.17 14.80 -10.86
C ASP A 27 10.82 15.47 -9.63
N GLY A 28 11.81 14.78 -9.03
CA GLY A 28 12.60 15.32 -7.90
C GLY A 28 13.38 16.59 -8.25
N GLU A 29 13.80 16.75 -9.50
CA GLU A 29 14.41 17.98 -10.02
C GLU A 29 13.39 19.04 -10.47
N GLY A 30 12.08 18.77 -10.35
CA GLY A 30 11.00 19.68 -10.72
C GLY A 30 10.79 19.81 -12.23
N TRP A 31 11.30 18.87 -13.04
CA TRP A 31 11.20 18.94 -14.50
C TRP A 31 9.78 18.64 -15.01
N LEU A 32 8.95 17.94 -14.22
CA LEU A 32 7.64 17.44 -14.64
C LEU A 32 6.49 18.40 -14.34
N ALA A 33 6.71 19.71 -14.48
CA ALA A 33 5.68 20.72 -14.26
C ALA A 33 4.42 20.41 -15.12
N LEU A 34 3.36 19.99 -14.44
CA LEU A 34 2.10 19.50 -15.04
C LEU A 34 1.30 20.58 -15.80
N THR A 35 1.71 21.84 -15.71
CA THR A 35 1.00 22.97 -16.33
C THR A 35 1.95 23.86 -17.13
N GLY A 36 1.97 23.65 -18.45
CA GLY A 36 2.63 24.50 -19.43
C GLY A 36 4.08 24.10 -19.68
N VAL A 37 4.33 23.48 -20.84
CA VAL A 37 5.70 23.35 -21.37
C VAL A 37 6.15 24.78 -21.70
N SER A 38 6.99 25.37 -20.85
CA SER A 38 7.71 26.60 -21.19
C SER A 38 8.51 26.36 -22.48
N ASP A 39 8.61 27.36 -23.35
CA ASP A 39 9.41 27.27 -24.59
C ASP A 39 10.91 27.04 -24.32
N GLU A 40 11.34 27.15 -23.06
CA GLU A 40 12.72 26.96 -22.60
C GLU A 40 13.11 25.49 -22.32
N VAL A 41 12.20 24.53 -22.48
CA VAL A 41 12.47 23.12 -22.17
C VAL A 41 13.39 22.47 -23.22
N THR A 42 14.52 21.92 -22.75
CA THR A 42 15.49 21.24 -23.62
C THR A 42 14.89 20.00 -24.30
N PRO A 43 15.44 19.54 -25.44
CA PRO A 43 14.96 18.32 -26.10
C PRO A 43 14.96 17.08 -25.19
N LEU A 44 15.96 16.94 -24.32
CA LEU A 44 16.05 15.84 -23.36
C LEU A 44 14.93 15.92 -22.32
N GLN A 45 14.73 17.08 -21.69
CA GLN A 45 13.64 17.28 -20.73
C GLN A 45 12.28 17.03 -21.36
N ARG A 46 12.07 17.45 -22.61
CA ARG A 46 10.83 17.19 -23.36
C ARG A 46 10.61 15.69 -23.56
N ALA A 47 11.65 14.95 -23.93
CA ALA A 47 11.57 13.50 -24.08
C ALA A 47 11.26 12.80 -22.74
N VAL A 48 11.82 13.28 -21.63
CA VAL A 48 11.55 12.75 -20.29
C VAL A 48 10.14 13.10 -19.82
N ILE A 49 9.67 14.32 -20.04
CA ILE A 49 8.29 14.74 -19.73
C ILE A 49 7.30 13.92 -20.55
N GLU A 50 7.56 13.71 -21.84
CA GLU A 50 6.70 12.86 -22.66
C GLU A 50 6.77 11.40 -22.18
N THR A 51 7.94 10.87 -21.85
CA THR A 51 8.06 9.53 -21.24
C THR A 51 7.27 9.44 -19.93
N ALA A 52 7.34 10.46 -19.07
CA ALA A 52 6.55 10.55 -17.84
C ALA A 52 5.06 10.58 -18.15
N ARG A 53 4.64 11.34 -19.16
CA ARG A 53 3.25 11.38 -19.63
C ARG A 53 2.81 10.02 -20.16
N GLN A 54 3.66 9.31 -20.88
CA GLN A 54 3.35 8.00 -21.42
C GLN A 54 3.24 6.95 -20.30
N LEU A 55 4.18 6.95 -19.35
CA LEU A 55 4.17 6.05 -18.20
C LEU A 55 3.07 6.37 -17.17
N ARG A 56 2.70 7.65 -17.01
CA ARG A 56 1.69 8.10 -16.04
C ARG A 56 0.28 8.22 -16.64
N HIS A 57 0.15 8.41 -17.95
CA HIS A 57 -1.11 8.80 -18.60
C HIS A 57 -1.38 8.18 -19.99
N HIS A 58 -0.52 7.31 -20.54
CA HIS A 58 -0.86 6.63 -21.79
C HIS A 58 -1.38 5.23 -21.52
N HIS A 59 -2.53 4.96 -22.13
CA HIS A 59 -3.23 3.70 -22.04
C HIS A 59 -3.22 3.02 -23.42
N PHE A 60 -2.73 1.78 -23.53
CA PHE A 60 -2.89 0.95 -24.73
C PHE A 60 -3.86 -0.21 -24.46
N ASP A 61 -4.62 -0.63 -25.48
CA ASP A 61 -5.46 -1.83 -25.37
C ASP A 61 -4.60 -3.04 -24.97
N GLY A 62 -4.85 -3.58 -23.77
CA GLY A 62 -4.10 -4.72 -23.21
C GLY A 62 -2.96 -4.35 -22.24
N ASP A 63 -2.78 -3.07 -21.90
CA ASP A 63 -1.79 -2.61 -20.90
C ASP A 63 -2.23 -2.79 -19.44
N GLY A 64 -3.45 -3.30 -19.25
CA GLY A 64 -4.09 -3.50 -17.96
C GLY A 64 -5.07 -2.40 -17.56
N CYS A 65 -5.05 -1.23 -18.18
CA CYS A 65 -5.96 -0.12 -17.90
C CYS A 65 -7.20 -0.15 -18.82
N LEU A 66 -8.18 -0.95 -18.40
CA LEU A 66 -9.62 -0.93 -18.76
C LEU A 66 -10.00 -1.20 -20.23
N GLY A 67 -9.73 -2.42 -20.70
CA GLY A 67 -10.56 -3.11 -21.72
C GLY A 67 -11.53 -4.16 -21.13
N GLY A 68 -11.49 -4.35 -19.80
CA GLY A 68 -12.44 -5.17 -19.07
C GLY A 68 -12.72 -4.50 -17.73
N GLU A 69 -13.99 -4.46 -17.32
CA GLU A 69 -14.36 -4.04 -15.96
C GLU A 69 -13.58 -4.91 -14.97
N LEU A 70 -12.49 -4.38 -14.41
CA LEU A 70 -11.77 -5.09 -13.37
C LEU A 70 -12.76 -5.35 -12.23
N PRO A 71 -12.87 -6.60 -11.76
CA PRO A 71 -13.85 -6.93 -10.76
C PRO A 71 -13.60 -6.08 -9.52
N LEU A 72 -14.69 -5.62 -8.90
CA LEU A 72 -14.63 -4.97 -7.60
C LEU A 72 -13.95 -5.91 -6.60
N MET A 73 -12.93 -5.40 -5.92
CA MET A 73 -12.20 -6.14 -4.90
C MET A 73 -12.87 -5.93 -3.55
N LYS A 74 -13.46 -7.01 -3.01
CA LYS A 74 -13.98 -6.97 -1.64
C LYS A 74 -12.82 -6.88 -0.65
N LEU A 75 -12.81 -5.83 0.15
CA LEU A 75 -11.80 -5.62 1.17
C LEU A 75 -12.30 -6.06 2.54
N ALA A 76 -11.42 -6.63 3.36
CA ALA A 76 -11.64 -6.79 4.78
C ALA A 76 -11.49 -5.42 5.48
N GLY A 77 -10.47 -4.66 5.07
CA GLY A 77 -10.22 -3.31 5.54
C GLY A 77 -9.02 -2.69 4.84
N VAL A 78 -8.71 -1.45 5.20
CA VAL A 78 -7.58 -0.70 4.65
C VAL A 78 -6.78 0.02 5.72
N ILE A 79 -5.54 0.31 5.40
CA ILE A 79 -4.64 1.16 6.19
C ILE A 79 -4.07 2.21 5.24
N VAL A 80 -4.05 3.46 5.69
CA VAL A 80 -3.27 4.52 5.04
C VAL A 80 -2.16 4.90 5.99
N LEU A 81 -0.92 4.76 5.55
CA LEU A 81 0.29 5.09 6.31
C LEU A 81 0.90 6.35 5.72
N ARG A 82 1.05 7.41 6.52
CA ARG A 82 1.77 8.63 6.12
C ARG A 82 2.83 9.01 7.16
N PRO A 83 3.88 9.74 6.77
CA PRO A 83 4.92 10.22 7.68
C PRO A 83 4.40 10.93 8.94
N HIS A 84 3.27 11.62 8.84
CA HIS A 84 2.66 12.38 9.94
C HIS A 84 1.30 11.85 10.41
N THR A 85 0.82 10.77 9.79
CA THR A 85 -0.50 10.22 10.05
C THR A 85 -0.40 8.70 10.06
N VAL A 86 0.07 8.18 11.19
CA VAL A 86 0.03 6.76 11.50
C VAL A 86 -1.22 6.50 12.35
N PRO A 87 -1.95 5.38 12.15
CA PRO A 87 -3.08 5.03 13.01
C PRO A 87 -2.68 5.06 14.49
N ALA A 88 -3.51 5.66 15.35
CA ALA A 88 -3.20 5.92 16.76
C ALA A 88 -2.85 4.67 17.59
N ASP A 89 -3.33 3.51 17.16
CA ASP A 89 -3.11 2.22 17.81
C ASP A 89 -1.76 1.57 17.41
N MET A 90 -1.05 2.11 16.41
CA MET A 90 0.31 1.70 16.08
C MET A 90 1.31 2.55 16.89
N LYS A 91 2.19 1.88 17.63
CA LYS A 91 3.19 2.53 18.48
C LYS A 91 4.47 2.86 17.73
N GLU A 92 4.71 2.15 16.62
CA GLU A 92 5.86 2.35 15.76
C GLU A 92 5.72 3.63 14.92
N SER A 93 6.86 4.26 14.62
CA SER A 93 6.95 5.36 13.67
C SER A 93 6.67 4.89 12.24
N TYR A 94 6.33 5.84 11.36
CA TYR A 94 6.13 5.55 9.92
C TYR A 94 7.31 4.80 9.28
N ILE A 95 8.55 5.19 9.62
CA ILE A 95 9.77 4.57 9.08
C ILE A 95 9.94 3.13 9.58
N GLU A 96 9.67 2.87 10.86
CA GLU A 96 9.74 1.53 11.44
C GLU A 96 8.68 0.61 10.82
N ILE A 97 7.47 1.14 10.58
CA ILE A 97 6.40 0.39 9.91
C ILE A 97 6.82 0.05 8.47
N CYS A 98 7.33 1.02 7.69
CA CYS A 98 7.80 0.77 6.33
C CYS A 98 8.92 -0.29 6.31
N THR A 99 9.87 -0.19 7.23
CA THR A 99 10.96 -1.16 7.39
C THR A 99 10.41 -2.56 7.69
N ARG A 100 9.47 -2.68 8.63
CA ARG A 100 8.81 -3.95 8.98
C ARG A 100 8.03 -4.55 7.81
N LEU A 101 7.42 -3.70 6.97
CA LEU A 101 6.70 -4.10 5.78
C LEU A 101 7.62 -4.43 4.60
N GLY A 102 8.92 -4.10 4.68
CA GLY A 102 9.88 -4.31 3.60
C GLY A 102 9.70 -3.34 2.43
N VAL A 103 9.21 -2.12 2.69
CA VAL A 103 9.05 -1.06 1.68
C VAL A 103 9.87 0.17 2.07
N GLU A 104 10.30 0.93 1.07
CA GLU A 104 10.98 2.20 1.29
C GLU A 104 9.98 3.25 1.80
N ALA A 105 10.41 4.08 2.75
CA ALA A 105 9.60 5.19 3.23
C ALA A 105 9.55 6.30 2.19
N ARG A 106 8.36 6.88 1.94
CA ARG A 106 8.17 7.93 0.94
C ARG A 106 7.25 9.05 1.44
N PRO A 107 7.38 10.28 0.93
CA PRO A 107 6.57 11.42 1.36
C PRO A 107 5.06 11.21 1.20
N GLU A 108 4.63 10.55 0.13
CA GLU A 108 3.21 10.34 -0.19
C GLU A 108 2.55 9.26 0.69
N GLY A 109 3.35 8.47 1.39
CA GLY A 109 2.89 7.34 2.18
C GLY A 109 2.56 6.09 1.36
N TRP A 110 1.86 5.16 2.01
CA TRP A 110 1.45 3.88 1.45
C TRP A 110 -0.02 3.61 1.76
N ALA A 111 -0.74 3.02 0.81
CA ALA A 111 -2.02 2.38 1.09
C ALA A 111 -1.83 0.87 1.22
N ILE A 112 -2.53 0.25 2.16
CA ILE A 112 -2.53 -1.19 2.35
C ILE A 112 -3.98 -1.67 2.29
N TRP A 113 -4.25 -2.60 1.39
CA TRP A 113 -5.56 -3.24 1.26
C TRP A 113 -5.50 -4.66 1.81
N ASN A 114 -6.25 -4.92 2.87
CA ASN A 114 -6.41 -6.25 3.44
C ASN A 114 -7.57 -6.94 2.73
N THR A 115 -7.32 -8.10 2.15
CA THR A 115 -8.28 -8.87 1.37
C THR A 115 -8.05 -10.38 1.54
N TRP A 116 -8.73 -11.20 0.74
CA TRP A 116 -8.53 -12.64 0.68
C TRP A 116 -7.95 -13.02 -0.68
N ALA A 117 -6.99 -13.94 -0.68
CA ALA A 117 -6.55 -14.62 -1.89
C ALA A 117 -7.66 -15.52 -2.47
N MET A 118 -7.41 -16.06 -3.66
CA MET A 118 -8.37 -16.94 -4.36
C MET A 118 -8.74 -18.19 -3.56
N ASP A 119 -7.83 -18.68 -2.73
CA ASP A 119 -8.02 -19.83 -1.83
C ASP A 119 -8.67 -19.45 -0.48
N GLY A 120 -9.01 -18.17 -0.30
CA GLY A 120 -9.61 -17.64 0.91
C GLY A 120 -8.62 -17.29 2.03
N GLN A 121 -7.30 -17.43 1.81
CA GLN A 121 -6.32 -17.02 2.81
C GLN A 121 -6.23 -15.50 2.92
N PRO A 122 -6.02 -14.94 4.12
CA PRO A 122 -5.87 -13.50 4.30
C PRO A 122 -4.55 -13.01 3.69
N ILE A 123 -4.62 -11.94 2.90
CA ILE A 123 -3.46 -11.27 2.31
C ILE A 123 -3.57 -9.76 2.44
N SER A 124 -2.43 -9.07 2.37
CA SER A 124 -2.35 -7.61 2.32
C SER A 124 -1.64 -7.15 1.05
N LEU A 125 -2.21 -6.19 0.33
CA LEU A 125 -1.60 -5.57 -0.84
C LEU A 125 -1.09 -4.18 -0.46
N VAL A 126 0.20 -3.92 -0.65
CA VAL A 126 0.80 -2.58 -0.48
C VAL A 126 0.76 -1.86 -1.82
N LEU A 127 0.14 -0.68 -1.86
CA LEU A 127 -0.17 0.05 -3.09
C LEU A 127 0.60 1.36 -3.19
N VAL A 128 1.06 1.67 -4.41
CA VAL A 128 1.78 2.91 -4.74
C VAL A 128 0.91 4.16 -4.59
N ASP A 129 -0.37 4.10 -4.93
CA ASP A 129 -1.27 5.26 -4.79
C ASP A 129 -2.12 5.17 -3.52
N SER A 130 -2.01 6.18 -2.66
CA SER A 130 -2.81 6.31 -1.45
C SER A 130 -4.10 7.11 -1.65
N SER A 131 -4.18 7.94 -2.70
CA SER A 131 -5.26 8.92 -2.91
C SER A 131 -6.61 8.26 -3.14
N GLY A 132 -6.66 7.22 -3.98
CA GLY A 132 -7.89 6.44 -4.21
C GLY A 132 -8.44 5.77 -2.95
N THR A 133 -7.54 5.40 -2.02
CA THR A 133 -7.92 4.76 -0.74
C THR A 133 -8.58 5.75 0.22
N GLU A 134 -8.22 7.03 0.18
CA GLU A 134 -8.86 8.06 1.03
C GLU A 134 -10.30 8.35 0.62
N GLY A 135 -10.58 8.37 -0.69
CA GLY A 135 -11.95 8.47 -1.20
C GLY A 135 -12.81 7.29 -0.75
N LEU A 136 -12.25 6.08 -0.76
CA LEU A 136 -12.91 4.87 -0.25
C LEU A 136 -13.23 4.98 1.25
N LEU A 137 -12.26 5.43 2.06
CA LEU A 137 -12.45 5.66 3.50
C LEU A 137 -13.55 6.70 3.79
N THR A 138 -13.63 7.76 3.00
CA THR A 138 -14.67 8.79 3.11
C THR A 138 -16.06 8.22 2.83
N ASN A 139 -16.18 7.29 1.87
CA ASN A 139 -17.44 6.60 1.61
C ASN A 139 -17.83 5.68 2.77
N TRP A 140 -16.87 4.90 3.29
CA TRP A 140 -17.12 4.00 4.42
C TRP A 140 -17.50 4.74 5.70
N SER A 141 -16.89 5.90 5.99
CA SER A 141 -17.25 6.71 7.16
C SER A 141 -18.69 7.25 7.10
N ARG A 142 -19.28 7.31 5.90
CA ARG A 142 -20.69 7.66 5.66
C ARG A 142 -21.61 6.45 5.62
N GLY A 143 -21.09 5.25 5.88
CA GLY A 143 -21.83 3.99 5.77
C GLY A 143 -22.10 3.53 4.34
N ILE A 144 -21.49 4.16 3.33
CA ILE A 144 -21.64 3.79 1.93
C ILE A 144 -20.75 2.59 1.65
N GLU A 145 -21.37 1.48 1.22
CA GLU A 145 -20.66 0.26 0.86
C GLU A 145 -20.07 0.35 -0.55
N ALA A 146 -18.94 1.05 -0.66
CA ALA A 146 -18.13 1.12 -1.88
C ALA A 146 -16.97 0.12 -1.82
N TYR A 147 -16.56 -0.39 -2.98
CA TYR A 147 -15.35 -1.21 -3.14
C TYR A 147 -14.52 -0.67 -4.30
N PRO A 148 -13.20 -0.69 -4.20
CA PRO A 148 -12.37 -0.34 -5.33
C PRO A 148 -12.37 -1.46 -6.37
N ILE A 149 -12.02 -1.12 -7.61
CA ILE A 149 -11.61 -2.11 -8.60
C ILE A 149 -10.33 -2.83 -8.13
N THR A 150 -10.15 -4.06 -8.60
CA THR A 150 -8.89 -4.80 -8.40
C THR A 150 -7.72 -3.94 -8.87
N PRO A 151 -6.67 -3.74 -8.04
CA PRO A 151 -5.55 -2.91 -8.42
C PRO A 151 -4.76 -3.60 -9.53
N LEU A 152 -4.17 -2.80 -10.41
CA LEU A 152 -3.29 -3.30 -11.45
C LEU A 152 -2.00 -3.85 -10.82
N PRO A 153 -1.34 -4.83 -11.47
CA PRO A 153 -0.04 -5.32 -11.01
C PRO A 153 0.96 -4.18 -10.77
N ALA A 154 1.00 -3.18 -11.65
CA ALA A 154 1.89 -2.02 -11.53
C ALA A 154 1.57 -1.10 -10.33
N GLN A 155 0.37 -1.19 -9.76
CA GLN A 155 -0.03 -0.44 -8.57
C GLN A 155 0.34 -1.16 -7.27
N VAL A 156 0.64 -2.46 -7.32
CA VAL A 156 0.99 -3.29 -6.16
C VAL A 156 2.50 -3.37 -6.03
N VAL A 157 3.06 -2.81 -4.95
CA VAL A 157 4.49 -2.90 -4.62
C VAL A 157 4.83 -4.26 -4.03
N LEU A 158 3.97 -4.73 -3.12
CA LEU A 158 4.22 -5.94 -2.36
C LEU A 158 2.92 -6.61 -1.95
N THR A 159 2.92 -7.94 -1.95
CA THR A 159 1.85 -8.76 -1.38
C THR A 159 2.39 -9.49 -0.15
N LEU A 160 1.73 -9.30 0.98
CA LEU A 160 2.07 -9.92 2.27
C LEU A 160 1.05 -11.01 2.60
N GLN A 161 1.54 -12.09 3.22
CA GLN A 161 0.67 -13.12 3.81
C GLN A 161 0.13 -12.64 5.16
N GLY A 162 -1.16 -12.88 5.40
CA GLY A 162 -1.89 -12.36 6.55
C GLY A 162 -2.37 -10.92 6.34
N TRP A 163 -3.12 -10.43 7.33
CA TRP A 163 -3.57 -9.03 7.37
C TRP A 163 -2.65 -8.18 8.22
N VAL A 164 -2.31 -6.99 7.71
CA VAL A 164 -1.69 -5.95 8.51
C VAL A 164 -2.77 -5.33 9.41
N THR A 165 -2.47 -5.14 10.68
CA THR A 165 -3.36 -4.53 11.67
C THR A 165 -2.63 -3.44 12.45
N PRO A 166 -3.35 -2.49 13.09
CA PRO A 166 -4.79 -2.21 13.01
C PRO A 166 -5.23 -1.69 11.63
N MET A 167 -6.50 -1.93 11.25
CA MET A 167 -7.08 -1.50 9.97
C MET A 167 -8.47 -0.87 10.14
N THR A 168 -8.86 -0.01 9.21
CA THR A 168 -10.26 0.43 9.09
C THR A 168 -11.03 -0.63 8.32
N LEU A 169 -11.98 -1.28 8.99
CA LEU A 169 -12.78 -2.35 8.38
C LEU A 169 -13.76 -1.79 7.34
N SER A 170 -13.95 -2.55 6.26
CA SER A 170 -15.04 -2.28 5.32
C SER A 170 -16.39 -2.66 5.93
N PRO A 171 -17.52 -2.19 5.37
CA PRO A 171 -18.84 -2.66 5.79
C PRO A 171 -19.00 -4.20 5.69
N ALA A 172 -18.53 -4.83 4.62
CA ALA A 172 -18.52 -6.30 4.55
C ALA A 172 -17.54 -6.95 5.52
N GLY A 173 -16.36 -6.35 5.74
CA GLY A 173 -15.37 -6.80 6.71
C GLY A 173 -15.97 -6.85 8.11
N THR A 174 -16.66 -5.78 8.51
CA THR A 174 -17.40 -5.69 9.78
C THR A 174 -18.45 -6.78 9.92
N ARG A 175 -19.21 -7.08 8.85
CA ARG A 175 -20.24 -8.14 8.88
C ARG A 175 -19.63 -9.55 8.90
N ARG A 176 -18.60 -9.82 8.09
CA ARG A 176 -17.95 -11.13 7.97
C ARG A 176 -17.13 -11.49 9.20
N LEU A 177 -16.45 -10.52 9.78
CA LEU A 177 -15.62 -10.72 10.97
C LEU A 177 -16.44 -10.68 12.26
N GLY A 178 -17.75 -10.39 12.14
CA GLY A 178 -18.68 -10.29 13.23
C GLY A 178 -18.44 -9.03 14.04
N ALA A 179 -19.52 -8.33 14.37
CA ALA A 179 -19.50 -7.29 15.38
C ALA A 179 -18.83 -7.80 16.66
N THR A 180 -17.55 -7.49 16.82
CA THR A 180 -16.86 -7.47 18.10
C THR A 180 -16.17 -6.12 18.15
N ARG A 181 -16.71 -5.24 19.01
CA ARG A 181 -15.88 -4.24 19.71
C ARG A 181 -14.53 -4.90 20.02
N PRO A 182 -13.40 -4.17 19.90
CA PRO A 182 -12.12 -4.72 20.32
C PRO A 182 -12.27 -5.17 21.77
N THR A 183 -12.35 -6.48 22.00
CA THR A 183 -12.05 -7.05 23.29
C THR A 183 -10.55 -6.85 23.42
N TYR A 184 -10.18 -5.79 24.15
CA TYR A 184 -8.87 -5.75 24.77
C TYR A 184 -8.69 -7.09 25.45
N ARG A 185 -7.87 -7.95 24.85
CA ARG A 185 -7.42 -9.17 25.48
C ARG A 185 -6.46 -8.69 26.57
N THR A 186 -7.00 -8.37 27.73
CA THR A 186 -6.22 -8.26 28.94
C THR A 186 -5.51 -9.59 29.09
N LEU A 187 -4.19 -9.60 28.88
CA LEU A 187 -3.37 -10.75 29.20
C LEU A 187 -3.68 -11.12 30.66
N PRO A 188 -3.86 -12.42 30.98
CA PRO A 188 -4.04 -12.80 32.37
C PRO A 188 -2.82 -12.34 33.16
N MET A 189 -3.06 -11.53 34.19
CA MET A 189 -2.11 -11.34 35.28
C MET A 189 -1.78 -12.73 35.81
N ASN A 190 -0.50 -13.08 35.72
CA ASN A 190 0.04 -14.30 36.28
C ASN A 190 -0.02 -14.20 37.82
N PRO A 191 -0.79 -15.04 38.54
CA PRO A 191 -0.90 -14.94 39.99
C PRO A 191 0.13 -15.79 40.74
N ASP A 192 1.20 -16.25 40.08
CA ASP A 192 2.26 -17.03 40.73
C ASP A 192 3.59 -16.26 40.75
N ALA A 193 3.64 -15.30 41.67
CA ALA A 193 4.86 -14.95 42.38
C ALA A 193 4.63 -15.22 43.87
N SER A 194 4.42 -16.49 44.20
CA SER A 194 4.48 -16.98 45.57
C SER A 194 5.86 -17.62 45.80
N GLY A 195 6.64 -17.00 46.68
CA GLY A 195 7.88 -17.53 47.24
C GLY A 195 8.55 -16.43 48.06
N GLY A 196 8.78 -16.53 49.37
CA GLY A 196 8.55 -17.60 50.30
C GLY A 196 8.89 -17.09 51.72
N SER A 197 8.19 -17.65 52.70
CA SER A 197 8.57 -17.90 54.10
C SER A 197 9.59 -16.97 54.81
N ALA A 198 9.16 -16.40 55.94
CA ALA A 198 9.91 -16.52 57.20
C ALA A 198 9.02 -16.19 58.41
N SER A 199 8.63 -17.22 59.17
CA SER A 199 8.57 -17.18 60.64
C SER A 199 8.31 -18.59 61.18
N PRO A 200 9.05 -18.99 62.22
CA PRO A 200 8.38 -19.61 63.34
C PRO A 200 8.77 -18.97 64.68
N ALA A 201 7.72 -18.75 65.46
CA ALA A 201 7.57 -18.93 66.90
C ALA A 201 8.76 -18.67 67.85
N GLY A 202 8.52 -17.72 68.76
CA GLY A 202 9.16 -17.51 70.06
C GLY A 202 8.41 -16.43 70.81
#